data_AF-A0A963Z993-F1
#
_entry.id   AF-A0A963Z993-F1
#
_cell.length_a   1.000
_cell.length_b   1.000
_cell.length_c   1.000
_cell.angle_alpha   90.00
_cell.angle_beta   90.00
_cell.angle_gamma   90.00
#
_symmetry.space_group_name_H-M   'P 1'
#
loop_
_entity.id
_entity.type
_entity.pdbx_description
1 polymer ?
#
loop_
_entity_poly.entity_id
_entity_poly.type
_entity_poly.pdbx_seq_one_letter_code
_entity_poly.pdbx_strand_id
1 'polypeptide(L)'
;MSEETEKTEIIDPEPLEAEPAAEKVVPKPHDHRIDFVEDLSTMLSKADADSYIKALDKGIFVNEFSLDSITDIYSSWLKKNIQNLASDSKEKLRQRLFGTETPKPVYIFDGKQAVAGYFIDLPLPKARNLGLLYYQGNPVDASGHIHPTDPIYSRVKNIDVRKTQTGLELRIVHGARSFKISPALLDKFAREALYSRRTLREYPRYSGAQRDALPILAHLISKARPQRDKDFCICPWEIKKEKANSLLRVGHFVFAVNQEDQVVDCYSIKDKGLLNLVWNEISPLMRPKQKQKLKNFQFFTKKGKAFGEVKTLTRKYPITIKAFMQFLNIFPFIAEGLKAPKVYTVLDALKILTDIYQQADPIREPHKLKNKPAHVSEIRVNKDMEFHLGKNSTILEIQQSGSQKKGQFKKPLKQNKKQHQNKQAKDLSASQ
;
A
#
# COMPACT_ATOMS: atom_id res chain seq x y z
N MET A 1 -11.38 24.69 -93.79
CA MET A 1 -12.23 23.88 -92.90
C MET A 1 -11.30 23.08 -92.03
N SER A 2 -11.38 23.32 -90.73
CA SER A 2 -10.44 22.83 -89.73
C SER A 2 -10.80 21.39 -89.40
N GLU A 3 -9.88 20.45 -89.65
CA GLU A 3 -10.01 19.06 -89.20
C GLU A 3 -9.53 18.96 -87.75
N GLU A 4 -10.48 18.68 -86.87
CA GLU A 4 -10.27 18.42 -85.44
C GLU A 4 -9.51 17.11 -85.26
N THR A 5 -8.45 17.17 -84.45
CA THR A 5 -7.67 16.00 -84.03
C THR A 5 -8.32 15.41 -82.79
N GLU A 6 -9.01 14.29 -82.96
CA GLU A 6 -9.58 13.48 -81.88
C GLU A 6 -8.44 12.78 -81.11
N LYS A 7 -8.23 13.18 -79.86
CA LYS A 7 -7.31 12.50 -78.93
C LYS A 7 -8.03 11.33 -78.27
N THR A 8 -7.64 10.10 -78.61
CA THR A 8 -8.03 8.90 -77.89
C THR A 8 -7.25 8.83 -76.57
N GLU A 9 -7.93 9.04 -75.44
CA GLU A 9 -7.42 8.72 -74.11
C GLU A 9 -7.34 7.19 -73.94
N ILE A 10 -6.14 6.70 -73.68
CA ILE A 10 -5.89 5.32 -73.27
C ILE A 10 -6.22 5.24 -71.78
N ILE A 11 -7.32 4.56 -71.46
CA ILE A 11 -7.71 4.25 -70.08
C ILE A 11 -6.97 2.96 -69.69
N ASP A 12 -6.02 3.06 -68.76
CA ASP A 12 -5.37 1.89 -68.17
C ASP A 12 -6.40 1.05 -67.40
N PRO A 13 -6.44 -0.28 -67.58
CA PRO A 13 -7.37 -1.13 -66.85
C PRO A 13 -7.02 -1.15 -65.36
N GLU A 14 -8.02 -0.85 -64.54
CA GLU A 14 -8.00 -0.92 -63.08
C GLU A 14 -7.57 -2.34 -62.65
N PRO A 15 -6.57 -2.48 -61.76
CA PRO A 15 -6.10 -3.80 -61.34
C PRO A 15 -7.21 -4.51 -60.54
N LEU A 16 -7.61 -5.71 -60.99
CA LEU A 16 -8.52 -6.58 -60.25
C LEU A 16 -7.99 -6.79 -58.82
N GLU A 17 -8.74 -6.30 -57.83
CA GLU A 17 -8.50 -6.61 -56.42
C GLU A 17 -8.60 -8.13 -56.24
N ALA A 18 -7.48 -8.75 -55.87
CA ALA A 18 -7.43 -10.16 -55.55
C ALA A 18 -8.36 -10.45 -54.35
N GLU A 19 -9.28 -11.40 -54.52
CA GLU A 19 -10.13 -11.88 -53.43
C GLU A 19 -9.26 -12.21 -52.20
N PRO A 20 -9.64 -11.76 -50.98
CA PRO A 20 -8.88 -12.05 -49.79
C PRO A 20 -8.88 -13.58 -49.59
N ALA A 21 -7.69 -14.17 -49.69
CA ALA A 21 -7.46 -15.58 -49.47
C ALA A 21 -8.14 -16.01 -48.17
N ALA A 22 -9.03 -17.02 -48.27
CA ALA A 22 -9.78 -17.57 -47.15
C ALA A 22 -8.85 -17.83 -45.97
N GLU A 23 -9.00 -16.99 -44.93
CA GLU A 23 -8.21 -17.04 -43.72
C GLU A 23 -8.43 -18.44 -43.10
N LYS A 24 -7.37 -19.26 -43.07
CA LYS A 24 -7.42 -20.58 -42.44
C LYS A 24 -7.84 -20.39 -40.99
N VAL A 25 -9.10 -20.71 -40.68
CA VAL A 25 -9.64 -20.70 -39.32
C VAL A 25 -8.89 -21.76 -38.53
N VAL A 26 -7.82 -21.36 -37.85
CA VAL A 26 -7.16 -22.20 -36.85
C VAL A 26 -8.19 -22.46 -35.76
N PRO A 27 -8.55 -23.72 -35.47
CA PRO A 27 -9.51 -24.02 -34.41
C PRO A 27 -8.96 -23.45 -33.11
N LYS A 28 -9.69 -22.50 -32.51
CA LYS A 28 -9.34 -21.93 -31.21
C LYS A 28 -9.26 -23.08 -30.19
N PRO A 29 -8.22 -23.13 -29.34
CA PRO A 29 -8.13 -24.15 -28.32
C PRO A 29 -9.41 -24.14 -27.46
N HIS A 30 -9.96 -25.34 -27.22
CA HIS A 30 -11.18 -25.52 -26.44
C HIS A 30 -10.98 -24.94 -25.03
N ASP A 31 -11.82 -23.99 -24.67
CA ASP A 31 -11.74 -23.32 -23.39
C ASP A 31 -12.52 -24.12 -22.34
N HIS A 32 -11.82 -25.01 -21.63
CA HIS A 32 -12.33 -25.82 -20.53
C HIS A 32 -13.14 -25.04 -19.46
N ARG A 33 -13.01 -23.70 -19.40
CA ARG A 33 -13.85 -22.86 -18.54
C ARG A 33 -15.31 -22.87 -18.97
N ILE A 34 -15.62 -23.08 -20.25
CA ILE A 34 -16.99 -23.20 -20.78
C ILE A 34 -17.64 -24.44 -20.18
N ASP A 35 -17.00 -25.60 -20.34
CA ASP A 35 -17.49 -26.88 -19.82
C ASP A 35 -17.71 -26.80 -18.30
N PHE A 36 -16.76 -26.19 -17.57
CA PHE A 36 -16.90 -25.97 -16.14
C PHE A 36 -18.14 -25.15 -15.79
N VAL A 37 -18.39 -24.05 -16.50
CA VAL A 37 -19.54 -23.17 -16.26
C VAL A 37 -20.86 -23.87 -16.58
N GLU A 38 -20.89 -24.71 -17.62
CA GLU A 38 -22.07 -25.51 -17.97
C GLU A 38 -22.38 -26.56 -16.89
N ASP A 39 -21.36 -27.22 -16.34
CA ASP A 39 -21.52 -28.18 -15.25
C ASP A 39 -21.85 -27.50 -13.90
N LEU A 40 -21.47 -26.23 -13.72
CA LEU A 40 -21.54 -25.53 -12.44
C LEU A 40 -22.96 -25.50 -11.84
N SER A 41 -24.00 -25.40 -12.68
CA SER A 41 -25.39 -25.40 -12.24
C SER A 41 -25.87 -26.76 -11.71
N THR A 42 -25.23 -27.86 -12.15
CA THR A 42 -25.52 -29.21 -11.65
C THR A 42 -24.72 -29.53 -10.38
N MET A 43 -23.59 -28.86 -10.18
CA MET A 43 -22.71 -29.05 -9.02
C MET A 43 -23.17 -28.30 -7.76
N LEU A 44 -24.00 -27.26 -7.93
CA LEU A 44 -24.50 -26.42 -6.83
C LEU A 44 -25.97 -26.71 -6.54
N SER A 45 -26.35 -26.65 -5.26
CA SER A 45 -27.77 -26.58 -4.93
C SER A 45 -28.36 -25.27 -5.47
N LYS A 46 -29.66 -25.22 -5.74
CA LYS A 46 -30.31 -24.00 -6.25
C LYS A 46 -30.07 -22.78 -5.34
N ALA A 47 -30.15 -22.98 -4.01
CA ALA A 47 -29.90 -21.92 -3.04
C ALA A 47 -28.45 -21.42 -3.07
N ASP A 48 -27.48 -22.34 -3.21
CA ASP A 48 -26.07 -21.97 -3.34
C ASP A 48 -25.82 -21.24 -4.66
N ALA A 49 -26.38 -21.73 -5.77
CA ALA A 49 -26.24 -21.09 -7.08
C ALA A 49 -26.76 -19.66 -7.07
N ASP A 50 -27.98 -19.42 -6.56
CA ASP A 50 -28.59 -18.08 -6.50
C ASP A 50 -27.78 -17.10 -5.62
N SER A 51 -27.11 -17.61 -4.58
CA SER A 51 -26.29 -16.78 -3.69
C SER A 51 -24.87 -16.54 -4.22
N TYR A 52 -24.27 -17.54 -4.89
CA TYR A 52 -22.87 -17.56 -5.25
C TYR A 52 -22.60 -16.98 -6.63
N ILE A 53 -23.49 -17.19 -7.59
CA ILE A 53 -23.18 -16.92 -9.00
C ILE A 53 -24.36 -16.33 -9.76
N LYS A 54 -24.04 -15.55 -10.79
CA LYS A 54 -25.03 -15.04 -11.76
C LYS A 54 -24.46 -15.16 -13.17
N ALA A 55 -25.30 -15.55 -14.11
CA ALA A 55 -24.94 -15.66 -15.52
C ALA A 55 -25.19 -14.33 -16.24
N LEU A 56 -24.20 -13.88 -17.01
CA LEU A 56 -24.27 -12.71 -17.88
C LEU A 56 -23.89 -13.16 -19.30
N ASP A 57 -24.25 -12.38 -20.32
CA ASP A 57 -23.93 -12.73 -21.72
C ASP A 57 -22.41 -12.85 -21.97
N LYS A 58 -21.62 -12.09 -21.22
CA LYS A 58 -20.15 -12.04 -21.34
C LYS A 58 -19.41 -12.94 -20.35
N GLY A 59 -20.13 -13.71 -19.52
CA GLY A 59 -19.47 -14.60 -18.55
C GLY A 59 -20.24 -14.80 -17.26
N ILE A 60 -19.52 -15.26 -16.23
CA ILE A 60 -20.10 -15.56 -14.91
C ILE A 60 -19.61 -14.54 -13.88
N PHE A 61 -20.57 -13.94 -13.19
CA PHE A 61 -20.31 -13.18 -11.98
C PHE A 61 -20.29 -14.13 -10.77
N VAL A 62 -19.24 -14.04 -9.97
CA VAL A 62 -19.06 -14.79 -8.72
C VAL A 62 -19.11 -13.81 -7.56
N ASN A 63 -20.03 -14.03 -6.62
CA ASN A 63 -20.16 -13.22 -5.41
C ASN A 63 -18.84 -13.21 -4.62
N GLU A 64 -18.49 -12.06 -4.05
CA GLU A 64 -17.24 -11.85 -3.32
C GLU A 64 -16.98 -12.91 -2.22
N PHE A 65 -18.02 -13.38 -1.54
CA PHE A 65 -17.89 -14.35 -0.45
C PHE A 65 -17.68 -15.79 -0.93
N SER A 66 -17.96 -16.02 -2.21
CA SER A 66 -17.97 -17.34 -2.82
C SER A 66 -16.73 -17.60 -3.65
N LEU A 67 -15.77 -16.66 -3.73
CA LEU A 67 -14.54 -16.81 -4.51
C LEU A 67 -13.79 -18.11 -4.17
N ASP A 68 -13.58 -18.36 -2.87
CA ASP A 68 -12.85 -19.55 -2.43
C ASP A 68 -13.64 -20.83 -2.70
N SER A 69 -14.94 -20.82 -2.42
CA SER A 69 -15.83 -21.95 -2.69
C SER A 69 -15.85 -22.32 -4.17
N ILE A 70 -16.00 -21.33 -5.06
CA ILE A 70 -15.97 -21.55 -6.52
C ILE A 70 -14.59 -22.02 -6.98
N THR A 71 -13.51 -21.50 -6.40
CA THR A 71 -12.14 -21.98 -6.70
C THR A 71 -11.96 -23.45 -6.28
N ASP A 72 -12.51 -23.85 -5.15
CA ASP A 72 -12.41 -25.23 -4.63
C ASP A 72 -13.30 -26.20 -5.44
N ILE A 73 -14.49 -25.75 -5.86
CA ILE A 73 -15.36 -26.49 -6.79
C ILE A 73 -14.65 -26.68 -8.13
N TYR A 74 -14.02 -25.62 -8.67
CA TYR A 74 -13.25 -25.68 -9.91
C TYR A 74 -12.07 -26.64 -9.80
N SER A 75 -11.34 -26.64 -8.68
CA SER A 75 -10.26 -27.60 -8.42
C SER A 75 -10.77 -29.05 -8.48
N SER A 76 -11.93 -29.30 -7.87
CA SER A 76 -12.54 -30.62 -7.83
C SER A 76 -13.01 -31.07 -9.22
N TRP A 77 -13.60 -30.15 -9.98
CA TRP A 77 -14.02 -30.37 -11.36
C TRP A 77 -12.82 -30.71 -12.27
N LEU A 78 -11.73 -29.94 -12.18
CA LEU A 78 -10.50 -30.19 -12.96
C LEU A 78 -9.92 -31.59 -12.69
N LYS A 79 -9.86 -32.00 -11.42
CA LYS A 79 -9.36 -33.34 -11.05
C LYS A 79 -10.21 -34.47 -11.62
N LYS A 80 -11.52 -34.25 -11.78
CA LYS A 80 -12.46 -35.24 -12.31
C LYS A 80 -12.40 -35.30 -13.84
N ASN A 81 -12.33 -34.15 -14.51
CA ASN A 81 -12.57 -34.05 -15.96
C ASN A 81 -11.29 -33.88 -16.79
N ILE A 82 -10.18 -33.44 -16.20
CA ILE A 82 -8.91 -33.23 -16.91
C ILE A 82 -7.81 -34.12 -16.30
N GLN A 83 -7.45 -35.18 -17.03
CA GLN A 83 -6.39 -36.10 -16.63
C GLN A 83 -5.03 -35.39 -16.54
N ASN A 84 -4.20 -35.76 -15.56
CA ASN A 84 -2.83 -35.26 -15.34
C ASN A 84 -2.68 -33.81 -14.82
N LEU A 85 -3.72 -33.16 -14.29
CA LEU A 85 -3.49 -31.93 -13.54
C LEU A 85 -2.94 -32.24 -12.13
N ALA A 86 -1.71 -31.80 -11.89
CA ALA A 86 -1.17 -31.68 -10.53
C ALA A 86 -2.08 -30.78 -9.67
N SER A 87 -2.06 -30.98 -8.35
CA SER A 87 -2.78 -30.11 -7.42
C SER A 87 -2.23 -28.68 -7.48
N ASP A 88 -2.80 -27.86 -8.36
CA ASP A 88 -2.45 -26.45 -8.49
C ASP A 88 -2.78 -25.70 -7.18
N SER A 89 -1.97 -24.70 -6.86
CA SER A 89 -2.26 -23.80 -5.73
C SER A 89 -3.52 -22.97 -6.03
N LYS A 90 -4.16 -22.41 -5.00
CA LYS A 90 -5.36 -21.57 -5.18
C LYS A 90 -5.11 -20.39 -6.11
N GLU A 91 -3.92 -19.81 -6.09
CA GLU A 91 -3.50 -18.71 -6.96
C GLU A 91 -3.46 -19.14 -8.42
N LYS A 92 -2.87 -20.32 -8.71
CA LYS A 92 -2.85 -20.88 -10.07
C LYS A 92 -4.25 -21.23 -10.58
N LEU A 93 -5.10 -21.77 -9.70
CA LEU A 93 -6.50 -22.06 -10.04
C LEU A 93 -7.26 -20.77 -10.39
N ARG A 94 -7.07 -19.69 -9.61
CA ARG A 94 -7.65 -18.37 -9.93
C ARG A 94 -7.09 -17.79 -11.22
N GLN A 95 -5.78 -17.91 -11.45
CA GLN A 95 -5.14 -17.49 -12.71
C GLN A 95 -5.75 -18.20 -13.91
N ARG A 96 -6.02 -19.50 -13.81
CA ARG A 96 -6.71 -20.25 -14.86
C ARG A 96 -8.17 -19.82 -15.03
N LEU A 97 -8.91 -19.69 -13.93
CA LEU A 97 -10.35 -19.41 -13.98
C LEU A 97 -10.66 -17.97 -14.39
N PHE A 98 -10.03 -17.00 -13.73
CA PHE A 98 -10.28 -15.56 -13.89
C PHE A 98 -9.27 -14.85 -14.79
N GLY A 99 -8.25 -15.54 -15.29
CA GLY A 99 -7.15 -14.92 -16.06
C GLY A 99 -6.14 -14.15 -15.20
N THR A 100 -6.28 -14.16 -13.87
CA THR A 100 -5.34 -13.52 -12.93
C THR A 100 -5.34 -14.22 -11.56
N GLU A 101 -4.17 -14.31 -10.91
CA GLU A 101 -4.04 -14.82 -9.53
C GLU A 101 -4.85 -14.01 -8.50
N THR A 102 -5.06 -12.71 -8.79
CA THR A 102 -5.75 -11.75 -7.94
C THR A 102 -6.87 -11.06 -8.73
N PRO A 103 -8.03 -11.72 -8.88
CA PRO A 103 -9.14 -11.18 -9.66
C PRO A 103 -9.58 -9.82 -9.13
N LYS A 104 -9.77 -8.88 -10.05
CA LYS A 104 -10.22 -7.53 -9.70
C LYS A 104 -11.69 -7.57 -9.29
N PRO A 105 -12.08 -6.83 -8.23
CA PRO A 105 -13.48 -6.75 -7.85
C PRO A 105 -14.27 -5.99 -8.91
N VAL A 106 -15.50 -6.42 -9.14
CA VAL A 106 -16.50 -5.76 -9.99
C VAL A 106 -17.82 -5.61 -9.25
N TYR A 107 -18.64 -4.66 -9.68
CA TYR A 107 -20.03 -4.53 -9.28
C TYR A 107 -20.97 -5.00 -10.37
N ILE A 108 -22.08 -5.58 -9.95
CA ILE A 108 -23.33 -5.66 -10.71
C ILE A 108 -24.44 -4.97 -9.91
N PHE A 109 -25.46 -4.44 -10.59
CA PHE A 109 -26.52 -3.63 -9.97
C PHE A 109 -27.84 -4.39 -9.84
N ASP A 110 -28.02 -5.09 -8.74
CA ASP A 110 -29.28 -5.80 -8.49
C ASP A 110 -30.32 -4.83 -7.88
N GLY A 111 -31.17 -4.28 -8.74
CA GLY A 111 -32.12 -3.22 -8.37
C GLY A 111 -31.42 -1.96 -7.86
N LYS A 112 -31.52 -1.69 -6.56
CA LYS A 112 -30.91 -0.51 -5.91
C LYS A 112 -29.57 -0.83 -5.21
N GLN A 113 -29.14 -2.10 -5.22
CA GLN A 113 -27.93 -2.54 -4.52
C GLN A 113 -26.79 -2.81 -5.49
N ALA A 114 -25.59 -2.36 -5.13
CA ALA A 114 -24.37 -2.76 -5.80
C ALA A 114 -23.86 -4.05 -5.16
N VAL A 115 -23.87 -5.15 -5.92
CA VAL A 115 -23.36 -6.45 -5.47
C VAL A 115 -21.93 -6.58 -5.94
N ALA A 116 -21.00 -6.71 -5.00
CA ALA A 116 -19.58 -6.89 -5.28
C ALA A 116 -19.24 -8.36 -5.54
N GLY A 117 -18.32 -8.59 -6.46
CA GLY A 117 -17.84 -9.92 -6.81
C GLY A 117 -16.69 -9.90 -7.78
N TYR A 118 -16.51 -11.02 -8.47
CA TYR A 118 -15.44 -11.25 -9.44
C TYR A 118 -16.07 -11.75 -10.74
N PHE A 119 -15.43 -11.46 -11.87
CA PHE A 119 -15.96 -11.81 -13.17
C PHE A 119 -15.07 -12.80 -13.90
N ILE A 120 -15.66 -13.92 -14.32
CA ILE A 120 -15.04 -14.88 -15.23
C ILE A 120 -15.42 -14.42 -16.64
N ASP A 121 -14.49 -13.74 -17.31
CA ASP A 121 -14.70 -13.25 -18.68
C ASP A 121 -14.63 -14.42 -19.68
N LEU A 122 -15.81 -14.76 -20.20
CA LEU A 122 -16.02 -15.91 -21.06
C LEU A 122 -17.32 -15.72 -21.85
N PRO A 123 -17.30 -15.64 -23.19
CA PRO A 123 -18.52 -15.48 -23.97
C PRO A 123 -19.43 -16.72 -23.81
N LEU A 124 -20.65 -16.50 -23.30
CA LEU A 124 -21.63 -17.57 -23.05
C LEU A 124 -22.80 -17.44 -24.03
N PRO A 125 -22.76 -18.13 -25.19
CA PRO A 125 -23.77 -17.97 -26.24
C PRO A 125 -25.20 -18.36 -25.82
N LYS A 126 -25.36 -19.09 -24.71
CA LYS A 126 -26.65 -19.50 -24.15
C LYS A 126 -26.72 -19.30 -22.63
N ALA A 127 -26.25 -18.15 -22.12
CA ALA A 127 -26.23 -17.85 -20.68
C ALA A 127 -27.57 -18.10 -19.95
N ARG A 128 -28.70 -17.82 -20.61
CA ARG A 128 -30.05 -18.04 -20.06
C ARG A 128 -30.42 -19.51 -19.85
N ASN A 129 -29.77 -20.43 -20.57
CA ASN A 129 -30.09 -21.86 -20.54
C ASN A 129 -29.26 -22.63 -19.51
N LEU A 130 -28.35 -21.96 -18.81
CA LEU A 130 -27.43 -22.58 -17.84
C LEU A 130 -28.13 -23.03 -16.55
N GLY A 131 -29.40 -22.69 -16.34
CA GLY A 131 -30.10 -22.97 -15.08
C GLY A 131 -29.62 -22.10 -13.91
N LEU A 132 -28.86 -21.04 -14.19
CA LEU A 132 -28.38 -20.04 -13.24
C LEU A 132 -29.23 -18.77 -13.32
N LEU A 133 -29.23 -17.97 -12.25
CA LEU A 133 -29.87 -16.66 -12.26
C LEU A 133 -29.21 -15.77 -13.33
N TYR A 134 -29.99 -15.39 -14.34
CA TYR A 134 -29.53 -14.57 -15.46
C TYR A 134 -29.69 -13.08 -15.16
N TYR A 135 -28.65 -12.31 -15.45
CA TYR A 135 -28.57 -10.88 -15.18
C TYR A 135 -28.20 -10.11 -16.46
N GLN A 136 -28.97 -9.08 -16.80
CA GLN A 136 -28.87 -8.33 -18.06
C GLN A 136 -27.89 -7.14 -18.02
N GLY A 137 -27.35 -6.78 -16.85
CA GLY A 137 -26.39 -5.69 -16.73
C GLY A 137 -24.95 -6.12 -17.03
N ASN A 138 -24.05 -5.15 -17.20
CA ASN A 138 -22.62 -5.40 -17.36
C ASN A 138 -21.89 -5.24 -16.01
N PRO A 139 -20.81 -6.01 -15.76
CA PRO A 139 -19.95 -5.78 -14.62
C PRO A 139 -19.25 -4.42 -14.75
N VAL A 140 -19.18 -3.67 -13.65
CA VAL A 140 -18.50 -2.37 -13.56
C VAL A 140 -17.26 -2.52 -12.67
N ASP A 141 -16.12 -1.98 -13.10
CA ASP A 141 -14.87 -2.04 -12.33
C ASP A 141 -15.03 -1.38 -10.95
N ALA A 142 -14.75 -2.15 -9.89
CA ALA A 142 -14.87 -1.71 -8.50
C ALA A 142 -13.52 -1.42 -7.82
N SER A 143 -12.41 -1.46 -8.58
CA SER A 143 -11.06 -1.32 -8.01
C SER A 143 -10.81 0.07 -7.41
N GLY A 144 -11.23 1.13 -8.11
CA GLY A 144 -10.94 2.53 -7.76
C GLY A 144 -12.07 3.27 -7.05
N HIS A 145 -13.18 2.62 -6.70
CA HIS A 145 -14.29 3.29 -6.01
C HIS A 145 -15.16 2.32 -5.21
N ILE A 146 -15.79 2.82 -4.15
CA ILE A 146 -16.83 2.08 -3.41
C ILE A 146 -18.18 2.68 -3.73
N HIS A 147 -19.09 1.88 -4.28
CA HIS A 147 -20.40 2.38 -4.66
C HIS A 147 -21.19 2.82 -3.41
N PRO A 148 -21.99 3.91 -3.44
CA PRO A 148 -22.72 4.38 -2.26
C PRO A 148 -23.73 3.40 -1.64
N THR A 149 -24.16 2.41 -2.41
CA THR A 149 -25.09 1.35 -1.97
C THR A 149 -24.39 0.01 -1.71
N ASP A 150 -23.05 0.01 -1.63
CA ASP A 150 -22.29 -1.20 -1.33
C ASP A 150 -22.59 -1.68 0.11
N PRO A 151 -22.93 -2.97 0.30
CA PRO A 151 -23.17 -3.54 1.62
C PRO A 151 -21.94 -3.50 2.55
N ILE A 152 -20.73 -3.28 2.05
CA ILE A 152 -19.51 -3.21 2.87
C ILE A 152 -19.64 -2.19 4.00
N TYR A 153 -20.32 -1.05 3.77
CA TYR A 153 -20.52 -0.02 4.78
C TYR A 153 -21.27 -0.52 6.02
N SER A 154 -22.17 -1.50 5.85
CA SER A 154 -22.91 -2.10 6.97
C SER A 154 -22.12 -3.17 7.72
N ARG A 155 -21.09 -3.75 7.08
CA ARG A 155 -20.33 -4.90 7.60
C ARG A 155 -19.08 -4.47 8.37
N VAL A 156 -18.49 -3.34 8.01
CA VAL A 156 -17.26 -2.88 8.64
C VAL A 156 -17.57 -2.16 9.95
N LYS A 157 -17.06 -2.71 11.05
CA LYS A 157 -17.19 -2.08 12.37
C LYS A 157 -16.52 -0.71 12.39
N ASN A 158 -17.08 0.20 13.17
CA ASN A 158 -16.57 1.57 13.37
C ASN A 158 -16.62 2.46 12.11
N ILE A 159 -17.44 2.15 11.11
CA ILE A 159 -17.69 3.06 10.00
C ILE A 159 -19.09 3.64 10.16
N ASP A 160 -19.17 4.97 10.12
CA ASP A 160 -20.41 5.73 10.00
C ASP A 160 -20.44 6.35 8.59
N VAL A 161 -21.56 6.21 7.91
CA VAL A 161 -21.74 6.69 6.54
C VAL A 161 -22.90 7.66 6.51
N ARG A 162 -22.62 8.90 6.12
CA ARG A 162 -23.63 9.96 6.05
C ARG A 162 -23.84 10.41 4.62
N LYS A 163 -25.10 10.46 4.19
CA LYS A 163 -25.47 11.11 2.94
C LYS A 163 -25.47 12.62 3.18
N THR A 164 -24.66 13.33 2.40
CA THR A 164 -24.55 14.78 2.39
C THR A 164 -25.00 15.32 1.03
N GLN A 165 -25.19 16.63 0.91
CA GLN A 165 -25.56 17.27 -0.35
C GLN A 165 -24.51 17.04 -1.46
N THR A 166 -23.23 16.89 -1.08
CA THR A 166 -22.12 16.68 -2.01
C THR A 166 -21.80 15.20 -2.25
N GLY A 167 -22.56 14.29 -1.67
CA GLY A 167 -22.37 12.84 -1.82
C GLY A 167 -22.22 12.11 -0.48
N LEU A 168 -21.45 11.04 -0.47
CA LEU A 168 -21.30 10.16 0.69
C LEU A 168 -20.08 10.55 1.52
N GLU A 169 -20.31 10.85 2.79
CA GLU A 169 -19.26 11.15 3.76
C GLU A 169 -18.94 9.91 4.59
N LEU A 170 -17.68 9.47 4.53
CA LEU A 170 -17.17 8.35 5.31
C LEU A 170 -16.56 8.86 6.61
N ARG A 171 -16.99 8.28 7.73
CA ARG A 171 -16.44 8.55 9.06
C ARG A 171 -15.97 7.25 9.70
N ILE A 172 -14.79 7.28 10.31
CA ILE A 172 -14.25 6.15 11.08
C ILE A 172 -14.26 6.51 12.56
N VAL A 173 -15.02 5.76 13.35
CA VAL A 173 -15.19 5.97 14.78
C VAL A 173 -14.00 5.35 15.55
N HIS A 174 -13.44 6.11 16.48
CA HIS A 174 -12.37 5.67 17.36
C HIS A 174 -12.61 6.20 18.78
N GLY A 175 -13.16 5.34 19.64
CA GLY A 175 -13.59 5.75 20.98
C GLY A 175 -14.68 6.81 20.90
N ALA A 176 -14.45 7.97 21.53
CA ALA A 176 -15.36 9.12 21.47
C ALA A 176 -15.13 10.04 20.26
N ARG A 177 -14.12 9.77 19.41
CA ARG A 177 -13.81 10.58 18.23
C ARG A 177 -14.32 9.93 16.95
N SER A 178 -14.58 10.75 15.95
CA SER A 178 -15.01 10.32 14.62
C SER A 178 -14.18 11.03 13.57
N PHE A 179 -13.42 10.28 12.78
CA PHE A 179 -12.54 10.84 11.78
C PHE A 179 -13.15 10.85 10.40
N LYS A 180 -13.20 12.00 9.73
CA LYS A 180 -13.67 12.12 8.35
C LYS A 180 -12.62 11.61 7.36
N ILE A 181 -13.03 10.76 6.43
CA ILE A 181 -12.19 10.12 5.41
C ILE A 181 -12.69 10.53 4.03
N SER A 182 -11.81 11.12 3.21
CA SER A 182 -12.12 11.41 1.82
C SER A 182 -11.84 10.18 0.93
N PRO A 183 -12.49 10.06 -0.24
CA PRO A 183 -12.16 9.02 -1.22
C PRO A 183 -10.69 9.07 -1.66
N ALA A 184 -10.13 10.27 -1.83
CA ALA A 184 -8.74 10.46 -2.19
C ALA A 184 -7.76 9.93 -1.13
N LEU A 185 -8.11 10.09 0.17
CA LEU A 185 -7.33 9.49 1.25
C LEU A 185 -7.43 7.97 1.24
N LEU A 186 -8.62 7.41 1.01
CA LEU A 186 -8.81 5.97 0.94
C LEU A 186 -7.99 5.36 -0.20
N ASP A 187 -7.95 6.02 -1.36
CA ASP A 187 -7.10 5.64 -2.48
C ASP A 187 -5.60 5.70 -2.14
N LYS A 188 -5.17 6.77 -1.46
CA LYS A 188 -3.78 6.93 -1.01
C LYS A 188 -3.41 5.83 -0.02
N PHE A 189 -4.26 5.56 0.97
CA PHE A 189 -4.08 4.45 1.90
C PHE A 189 -4.04 3.12 1.17
N ALA A 190 -4.89 2.91 0.17
CA ALA A 190 -4.91 1.65 -0.57
C ALA A 190 -3.54 1.35 -1.23
N ARG A 191 -2.93 2.38 -1.83
CA ARG A 191 -1.58 2.28 -2.40
C ARG A 191 -0.50 2.05 -1.33
N GLU A 192 -0.56 2.78 -0.22
CA GLU A 192 0.41 2.63 0.88
C GLU A 192 0.32 1.24 1.55
N ALA A 193 -0.89 0.71 1.70
CA ALA A 193 -1.14 -0.63 2.23
C ALA A 193 -0.53 -1.73 1.35
N LEU A 194 -0.56 -1.54 0.03
CA LEU A 194 0.02 -2.48 -0.94
C LEU A 194 1.55 -2.58 -0.82
N TYR A 195 2.20 -1.50 -0.38
CA TYR A 195 3.64 -1.49 -0.14
C TYR A 195 4.07 -2.08 1.19
N SER A 196 3.12 -2.33 2.10
CA SER A 196 3.39 -2.87 3.42
C SER A 196 3.37 -4.39 3.42
N ARG A 197 4.54 -5.00 3.58
CA ARG A 197 4.67 -6.46 3.75
C ARG A 197 3.88 -6.98 4.95
N ARG A 198 3.75 -6.16 5.99
CA ARG A 198 2.96 -6.52 7.18
C ARG A 198 1.47 -6.54 6.85
N THR A 199 0.96 -5.53 6.14
CA THR A 199 -0.44 -5.49 5.71
C THR A 199 -0.77 -6.69 4.82
N LEU A 200 0.06 -6.98 3.82
CA LEU A 200 -0.15 -8.14 2.94
C LEU A 200 -0.11 -9.49 3.68
N ARG A 201 0.69 -9.60 4.75
CA ARG A 201 0.72 -10.81 5.59
C ARG A 201 -0.52 -10.94 6.47
N GLU A 202 -1.00 -9.83 7.04
CA GLU A 202 -2.15 -9.80 7.95
C GLU A 202 -3.49 -9.88 7.17
N TYR A 203 -3.52 -9.36 5.94
CA TYR A 203 -4.67 -9.34 5.04
C TYR A 203 -4.30 -9.93 3.67
N PRO A 204 -4.15 -11.27 3.55
CA PRO A 204 -3.68 -11.90 2.31
C PRO A 204 -4.61 -11.71 1.10
N ARG A 205 -5.90 -11.43 1.33
CA ARG A 205 -6.89 -11.16 0.28
C ARG A 205 -6.89 -9.71 -0.22
N TYR A 206 -6.00 -8.86 0.32
CA TYR A 206 -5.95 -7.45 -0.05
C TYR A 206 -5.45 -7.27 -1.49
N SER A 207 -6.33 -6.79 -2.38
CA SER A 207 -6.02 -6.61 -3.80
C SER A 207 -5.43 -5.23 -4.16
N GLY A 208 -5.49 -4.26 -3.24
CA GLY A 208 -5.22 -2.86 -3.55
C GLY A 208 -6.46 -2.04 -3.90
N ALA A 209 -7.64 -2.65 -3.99
CA ALA A 209 -8.90 -1.94 -4.21
C ALA A 209 -9.32 -1.11 -2.98
N GLN A 210 -9.98 0.04 -3.21
CA GLN A 210 -10.48 0.89 -2.12
C GLN A 210 -11.42 0.14 -1.18
N ARG A 211 -12.25 -0.73 -1.75
CA ARG A 211 -13.20 -1.57 -1.04
C ARG A 211 -12.51 -2.47 0.00
N ASP A 212 -11.44 -3.15 -0.40
CA ASP A 212 -10.66 -3.99 0.50
C ASP A 212 -9.86 -3.16 1.50
N ALA A 213 -9.47 -1.95 1.12
CA ALA A 213 -8.70 -1.04 1.95
C ALA A 213 -9.54 -0.47 3.11
N LEU A 214 -10.84 -0.25 2.91
CA LEU A 214 -11.75 0.35 3.89
C LEU A 214 -11.76 -0.38 5.25
N PRO A 215 -11.99 -1.71 5.35
CA PRO A 215 -11.95 -2.42 6.62
C PRO A 215 -10.57 -2.38 7.29
N ILE A 216 -9.49 -2.42 6.50
CA ILE A 216 -8.12 -2.35 7.01
C ILE A 216 -7.86 -0.94 7.58
N LEU A 217 -8.28 0.10 6.87
CA LEU A 217 -8.17 1.49 7.32
C LEU A 217 -8.92 1.71 8.64
N ALA A 218 -10.18 1.27 8.71
CA ALA A 218 -10.99 1.35 9.92
C ALA A 218 -10.33 0.62 11.10
N HIS A 219 -9.82 -0.58 10.85
CA HIS A 219 -9.09 -1.35 11.85
C HIS A 219 -7.84 -0.63 12.35
N LEU A 220 -7.02 -0.10 11.44
CA LEU A 220 -5.77 0.58 11.77
C LEU A 220 -6.01 1.90 12.51
N ILE A 221 -6.96 2.72 12.06
CA ILE A 221 -7.32 3.97 12.74
C ILE A 221 -7.87 3.70 14.14
N SER A 222 -8.69 2.66 14.32
CA SER A 222 -9.21 2.29 15.65
C SER A 222 -8.12 1.85 16.65
N LYS A 223 -6.93 1.50 16.15
CA LYS A 223 -5.75 1.14 16.94
C LYS A 223 -4.70 2.25 16.99
N ALA A 224 -4.89 3.33 16.23
CA ALA A 224 -3.92 4.39 16.10
C ALA A 224 -3.87 5.22 17.37
N ARG A 225 -2.64 5.53 17.81
CA ARG A 225 -2.41 6.34 19.01
C ARG A 225 -1.82 7.67 18.61
N PRO A 226 -2.10 8.76 19.33
CA PRO A 226 -1.39 10.00 19.13
C PRO A 226 0.12 9.78 19.18
N GLN A 227 0.82 10.30 18.18
CA GLN A 227 2.27 10.35 18.16
C GLN A 227 2.70 11.17 19.38
N ARG A 228 3.43 10.53 20.30
CA ARG A 228 3.92 11.21 21.50
C ARG A 228 5.05 12.16 21.10
N ASP A 229 5.17 13.27 21.83
CA ASP A 229 6.30 14.22 21.66
C ASP A 229 7.67 13.55 21.84
N LYS A 230 7.69 12.39 22.51
CA LYS A 230 8.91 11.60 22.75
C LYS A 230 9.26 10.65 21.60
N ASP A 231 8.39 10.44 20.63
CA ASP A 231 8.59 9.46 19.56
C ASP A 231 9.06 10.15 18.28
N PHE A 232 10.10 9.61 17.66
CA PHE A 232 10.59 10.07 16.37
C PHE A 232 9.57 9.78 15.24
N CYS A 233 9.33 10.77 14.38
CA CYS A 233 8.53 10.63 13.17
C CYS A 233 9.09 11.47 12.02
N ILE A 234 9.20 10.86 10.84
CA ILE A 234 9.36 11.60 9.58
C ILE A 234 7.96 11.93 9.04
N CYS A 235 7.74 13.15 8.55
CA CYS A 235 6.50 13.54 7.88
C CYS A 235 6.77 14.32 6.58
N PRO A 236 5.82 14.31 5.63
CA PRO A 236 5.81 15.23 4.50
C PRO A 236 5.87 16.70 4.93
N TRP A 237 6.49 17.53 4.10
CA TRP A 237 6.62 18.97 4.37
C TRP A 237 5.26 19.67 4.45
N GLU A 238 4.29 19.29 3.61
CA GLU A 238 2.95 19.88 3.64
C GLU A 238 2.29 19.69 5.01
N ILE A 239 2.41 18.51 5.61
CA ILE A 239 1.82 18.20 6.92
C ILE A 239 2.42 19.07 8.02
N LYS A 240 3.75 19.30 7.96
CA LYS A 240 4.44 20.18 8.91
C LYS A 240 4.06 21.65 8.72
N LYS A 241 3.78 22.07 7.49
CA LYS A 241 3.39 23.45 7.14
C LYS A 241 1.92 23.75 7.45
N GLU A 242 1.02 22.82 7.11
CA GLU A 242 -0.45 22.97 7.22
C GLU A 242 -0.97 22.93 8.66
N LYS A 243 -0.08 22.85 9.66
CA LYS A 243 -0.45 22.65 11.07
C LYS A 243 -1.44 21.50 11.22
N ALA A 244 -1.17 20.34 10.60
CA ALA A 244 -1.84 19.12 11.04
C ALA A 244 -1.66 19.03 12.56
N ASN A 245 -2.76 19.08 13.31
CA ASN A 245 -2.70 19.34 14.76
C ASN A 245 -2.29 18.09 15.51
N SER A 246 -2.52 16.92 14.90
CA SER A 246 -2.09 15.67 15.47
C SER A 246 -1.71 14.66 14.40
N LEU A 247 -0.72 13.85 14.74
CA LEU A 247 -0.36 12.66 13.99
C LEU A 247 -0.84 11.47 14.80
N LEU A 248 -1.59 10.56 14.18
CA LEU A 248 -1.94 9.28 14.76
C LEU A 248 -1.07 8.21 14.12
N ARG A 249 -0.53 7.30 14.94
CA ARG A 249 0.38 6.26 14.48
C ARG A 249 -0.10 4.88 14.90
N VAL A 250 0.03 3.94 13.97
CA VAL A 250 -0.17 2.50 14.21
C VAL A 250 0.89 1.72 13.45
N GLY A 251 1.81 1.10 14.19
CA GLY A 251 2.97 0.44 13.59
C GLY A 251 3.82 1.42 12.77
N HIS A 252 3.80 1.24 11.45
CA HIS A 252 4.53 2.08 10.48
C HIS A 252 3.63 3.04 9.69
N PHE A 253 2.31 2.97 9.85
CA PHE A 253 1.41 3.95 9.24
C PHE A 253 1.29 5.18 10.14
N VAL A 254 1.25 6.34 9.51
CA VAL A 254 0.99 7.62 10.14
C VAL A 254 -0.17 8.27 9.42
N PHE A 255 -1.15 8.75 10.19
CA PHE A 255 -2.32 9.48 9.74
C PHE A 255 -2.23 10.91 10.27
N ALA A 256 -2.25 11.90 9.37
CA ALA A 256 -2.29 13.30 9.76
C ALA A 256 -3.74 13.78 9.88
N VAL A 257 -4.07 14.41 11.00
CA VAL A 257 -5.43 14.86 11.33
C VAL A 257 -5.45 16.37 11.54
N ASN A 258 -6.40 17.05 10.88
CA ASN A 258 -6.60 18.48 11.00
C ASN A 258 -7.44 18.84 12.26
N GLN A 259 -7.94 20.09 12.36
CA GLN A 259 -8.70 20.55 13.55
C GLN A 259 -10.14 20.02 13.56
N GLU A 260 -10.65 19.64 12.39
CA GLU A 260 -12.02 19.19 12.16
C GLU A 260 -12.15 17.66 12.24
N ASP A 261 -11.17 16.99 12.85
CA ASP A 261 -11.04 15.53 12.87
C ASP A 261 -11.06 14.89 11.46
N GLN A 262 -10.67 15.61 10.41
CA GLN A 262 -10.46 15.02 9.09
C GLN A 262 -9.05 14.46 9.00
N VAL A 263 -8.95 13.20 8.55
CA VAL A 263 -7.65 12.67 8.14
C VAL A 263 -7.33 13.29 6.78
N VAL A 264 -6.28 14.09 6.74
CA VAL A 264 -5.84 14.82 5.54
C VAL A 264 -4.76 14.06 4.79
N ASP A 265 -4.01 13.20 5.49
CA ASP A 265 -2.99 12.39 4.86
C ASP A 265 -2.76 11.05 5.56
N CYS A 266 -2.26 10.07 4.81
CA CYS A 266 -1.79 8.77 5.26
C CYS A 266 -0.50 8.39 4.51
N TYR A 267 0.51 7.94 5.25
CA TYR A 267 1.77 7.47 4.67
C TYR A 267 2.44 6.41 5.55
N SER A 268 3.30 5.60 4.94
CA SER A 268 4.15 4.64 5.66
C SER A 268 5.56 5.17 5.88
N ILE A 269 6.09 4.98 7.10
CA ILE A 269 7.48 5.32 7.47
C ILE A 269 8.41 4.10 7.45
N LYS A 270 8.05 3.02 6.76
CA LYS A 270 8.90 1.84 6.54
C LYS A 270 8.85 1.35 5.10
N ASP A 271 9.78 0.46 4.76
CA ASP A 271 9.85 -0.27 3.49
C ASP A 271 9.78 0.66 2.26
N LYS A 272 9.04 0.25 1.22
CA LYS A 272 8.82 1.05 0.01
C LYS A 272 8.05 2.35 0.29
N GLY A 273 7.25 2.39 1.36
CA GLY A 273 6.51 3.60 1.76
C GLY A 273 7.43 4.75 2.15
N LEU A 274 8.43 4.49 3.00
CA LEU A 274 9.43 5.51 3.36
C LEU A 274 10.22 5.98 2.14
N LEU A 275 10.60 5.05 1.26
CA LEU A 275 11.29 5.38 0.02
C LEU A 275 10.44 6.30 -0.88
N ASN A 276 9.15 6.00 -1.02
CA ASN A 276 8.21 6.82 -1.79
C ASN A 276 8.04 8.20 -1.16
N LEU A 277 7.90 8.27 0.17
CA LEU A 277 7.86 9.53 0.91
C LEU A 277 9.10 10.38 0.61
N VAL A 278 10.29 9.78 0.76
CA VAL A 278 11.57 10.46 0.49
C VAL A 278 11.65 10.96 -0.95
N TRP A 279 11.25 10.13 -1.91
CA TRP A 279 11.24 10.53 -3.32
C TRP A 279 10.24 11.65 -3.61
N ASN A 280 9.05 11.60 -3.03
CA ASN A 280 8.02 12.61 -3.21
C ASN A 280 8.46 13.97 -2.65
N GLU A 281 9.22 13.97 -1.54
CA GLU A 281 9.76 15.18 -0.94
C GLU A 281 10.99 15.73 -1.69
N ILE A 282 11.87 14.85 -2.20
CA ILE A 282 13.11 15.26 -2.89
C ILE A 282 12.84 15.68 -4.34
N SER A 283 11.91 15.00 -5.05
CA SER A 283 11.69 15.22 -6.48
C SER A 283 11.34 16.67 -6.84
N PRO A 284 10.49 17.40 -6.08
CA PRO A 284 10.25 18.82 -6.30
C PRO A 284 11.52 19.67 -6.16
N LEU A 285 12.37 19.35 -5.17
CA LEU A 285 13.61 20.10 -4.88
C LEU A 285 14.69 19.92 -5.97
N MET A 286 14.64 18.83 -6.73
CA MET A 286 15.53 18.59 -7.87
C MET A 286 15.15 19.41 -9.11
N ARG A 287 13.95 20.01 -9.15
CA ARG A 287 13.48 20.78 -10.33
C ARG A 287 14.23 22.10 -10.45
N PRO A 288 14.70 22.50 -11.66
CA PRO A 288 15.51 23.71 -11.85
C PRO A 288 14.87 25.01 -11.32
N LYS A 289 13.53 25.11 -11.37
CA LYS A 289 12.76 26.29 -10.98
C LYS A 289 12.45 26.39 -9.47
N GLN A 290 12.68 25.32 -8.70
CA GLN A 290 12.33 25.23 -7.27
C GLN A 290 13.54 24.92 -6.39
N LYS A 291 14.73 25.43 -6.75
CA LYS A 291 15.95 25.22 -5.97
C LYS A 291 15.88 25.95 -4.63
N GLN A 292 15.29 25.30 -3.64
CA GLN A 292 15.47 25.70 -2.25
C GLN A 292 16.96 25.48 -1.92
N LYS A 293 17.67 26.56 -1.59
CA LYS A 293 19.10 26.48 -1.25
C LYS A 293 19.24 25.85 0.13
N LEU A 294 19.53 24.56 0.18
CA LEU A 294 20.11 23.93 1.36
C LEU A 294 21.59 24.31 1.38
N LYS A 295 21.98 25.23 2.28
CA LYS A 295 23.33 25.82 2.43
C LYS A 295 24.44 25.12 1.63
N ASN A 296 24.82 23.94 2.10
CA ASN A 296 25.93 23.14 1.59
C ASN A 296 25.49 21.86 0.88
N PHE A 297 24.20 21.66 0.66
CA PHE A 297 23.67 20.53 -0.10
C PHE A 297 23.21 20.99 -1.48
N GLN A 298 23.78 20.41 -2.53
CA GLN A 298 23.39 20.70 -3.91
C GLN A 298 22.67 19.49 -4.52
N PHE A 299 21.42 19.68 -4.93
CA PHE A 299 20.69 18.68 -5.72
C PHE A 299 21.24 18.58 -7.14
N PHE A 300 21.31 17.36 -7.66
CA PHE A 300 21.61 17.10 -9.06
C PHE A 300 20.33 17.19 -9.90
N THR A 301 20.43 17.80 -11.07
CA THR A 301 19.29 17.97 -11.99
C THR A 301 19.15 16.82 -12.99
N LYS A 302 20.22 16.04 -13.19
CA LYS A 302 20.24 14.88 -14.11
C LYS A 302 20.00 13.59 -13.33
N LYS A 303 19.31 12.63 -13.96
CA LYS A 303 19.16 11.27 -13.41
C LYS A 303 20.56 10.65 -13.30
N GLY A 304 20.96 10.30 -12.07
CA GLY A 304 22.23 9.67 -11.76
C GLY A 304 22.11 8.77 -10.52
N LYS A 305 23.20 8.11 -10.13
CA LYS A 305 23.21 7.25 -8.92
C LYS A 305 23.01 8.04 -7.62
N ALA A 306 23.44 9.30 -7.61
CA ALA A 306 23.27 10.25 -6.50
C ALA A 306 22.17 11.26 -6.84
N PHE A 307 21.42 11.71 -5.84
CA PHE A 307 20.40 12.77 -6.01
C PHE A 307 20.93 14.16 -5.65
N GLY A 308 22.07 14.23 -4.96
CA GLY A 308 22.77 15.47 -4.67
C GLY A 308 24.15 15.22 -4.07
N GLU A 309 24.81 16.29 -3.65
CA GLU A 309 26.10 16.26 -2.97
C GLU A 309 26.12 17.21 -1.78
N VAL A 310 26.80 16.80 -0.70
CA VAL A 310 27.19 17.70 0.38
C VAL A 310 28.55 18.29 0.03
N LYS A 311 28.64 19.62 0.02
CA LYS A 311 29.87 20.39 -0.14
C LYS A 311 30.40 20.77 1.23
N THR A 312 31.61 20.33 1.52
CA THR A 312 32.38 20.79 2.68
C THR A 312 33.46 21.77 2.21
N LEU A 313 34.29 22.28 3.11
CA LEU A 313 35.36 23.21 2.72
C LEU A 313 36.41 22.48 1.86
N THR A 314 36.70 21.22 2.17
CA THR A 314 37.76 20.47 1.51
C THR A 314 37.28 19.48 0.45
N ARG A 315 36.04 18.97 0.59
CA ARG A 315 35.55 17.81 -0.19
C ARG A 315 34.10 17.95 -0.63
N LYS A 316 33.73 17.16 -1.63
CA LYS A 316 32.34 16.95 -2.06
C LYS A 316 31.96 15.49 -1.87
N TYR A 317 30.83 15.26 -1.22
CA TYR A 317 30.33 13.94 -0.90
C TYR A 317 29.03 13.67 -1.66
N PRO A 318 29.05 12.87 -2.74
CA PRO A 318 27.82 12.52 -3.46
C PRO A 318 26.94 11.64 -2.59
N ILE A 319 25.67 12.01 -2.43
CA ILE A 319 24.69 11.31 -1.61
C ILE A 319 23.71 10.55 -2.51
N THR A 320 23.71 9.23 -2.36
CA THR A 320 22.75 8.33 -3.01
C THR A 320 21.49 8.18 -2.15
N ILE A 321 20.36 7.84 -2.77
CA ILE A 321 19.12 7.55 -2.03
C ILE A 321 19.35 6.40 -1.05
N LYS A 322 20.10 5.37 -1.45
CA LYS A 322 20.44 4.24 -0.57
C LYS A 322 21.18 4.70 0.69
N ALA A 323 22.20 5.54 0.54
CA ALA A 323 22.94 6.09 1.67
C ALA A 323 22.06 6.97 2.57
N PHE A 324 21.20 7.80 1.97
CA PHE A 324 20.28 8.63 2.73
C PHE A 324 19.24 7.80 3.51
N MET A 325 18.71 6.74 2.90
CA MET A 325 17.79 5.81 3.59
C MET A 325 18.48 5.07 4.75
N GLN A 326 19.76 4.69 4.60
CA GLN A 326 20.56 4.14 5.70
C GLN A 326 20.72 5.16 6.83
N PHE A 327 20.99 6.42 6.49
CA PHE A 327 21.00 7.51 7.47
C PHE A 327 19.65 7.65 8.18
N LEU A 328 18.52 7.66 7.46
CA LEU A 328 17.18 7.75 8.08
C LEU A 328 16.87 6.60 9.06
N ASN A 329 17.46 5.42 8.87
CA ASN A 329 17.31 4.30 9.79
C ASN A 329 18.05 4.51 11.12
N ILE A 330 19.19 5.22 11.11
CA ILE A 330 19.96 5.56 12.32
C ILE A 330 19.61 6.93 12.89
N PHE A 331 18.92 7.75 12.09
CA PHE A 331 18.55 9.12 12.43
C PHE A 331 17.77 9.27 13.74
N PRO A 332 16.87 8.33 14.15
CA PRO A 332 16.23 8.42 15.46
C PRO A 332 17.22 8.49 16.63
N PHE A 333 18.33 7.74 16.58
CA PHE A 333 19.36 7.73 17.62
C PHE A 333 20.16 9.04 17.64
N ILE A 334 20.43 9.61 16.45
CA ILE A 334 21.10 10.89 16.30
C ILE A 334 20.20 12.02 16.83
N ALA A 335 18.93 12.02 16.42
CA ALA A 335 17.93 13.01 16.80
C ALA A 335 17.70 13.05 18.33
N GLU A 336 17.74 11.90 18.99
CA GLU A 336 17.65 11.81 20.45
C GLU A 336 18.78 12.58 21.15
N GLY A 337 20.01 12.49 20.64
CA GLY A 337 21.16 13.23 21.16
C GLY A 337 21.08 14.74 20.95
N LEU A 338 20.35 15.20 19.92
CA LEU A 338 20.25 16.62 19.55
C LEU A 338 19.20 17.42 20.35
N LYS A 339 18.41 16.77 21.23
CA LYS A 339 17.28 17.40 21.97
C LYS A 339 16.33 18.21 21.06
N ALA A 340 16.22 17.82 19.80
CA ALA A 340 15.48 18.53 18.76
C ALA A 340 14.00 18.10 18.70
N PRO A 341 13.11 18.88 18.03
CA PRO A 341 11.71 18.52 17.84
C PRO A 341 11.58 17.16 17.15
N LYS A 342 10.81 16.22 17.71
CA LYS A 342 10.81 14.82 17.27
C LYS A 342 10.00 14.50 16.01
N VAL A 343 9.47 15.55 15.37
CA VAL A 343 8.78 15.47 14.07
C VAL A 343 9.64 16.19 13.02
N TYR A 344 10.17 15.41 12.09
CA TYR A 344 11.14 15.84 11.10
C TYR A 344 10.58 15.69 9.69
N THR A 345 10.91 16.62 8.81
CA THR A 345 10.72 16.42 7.37
C THR A 345 11.95 15.79 6.76
N VAL A 346 11.84 15.31 5.52
CA VAL A 346 13.00 14.85 4.75
C VAL A 346 14.05 15.96 4.62
N LEU A 347 13.59 17.22 4.48
CA LEU A 347 14.46 18.38 4.43
C LEU A 347 15.23 18.61 5.74
N ASP A 348 14.59 18.42 6.89
CA ASP A 348 15.23 18.56 8.20
C ASP A 348 16.31 17.48 8.39
N ALA A 349 16.01 16.24 8.00
CA ALA A 349 16.97 15.15 8.00
C ALA A 349 18.17 15.43 7.08
N LEU A 350 17.95 15.99 5.89
CA LEU A 350 19.03 16.41 4.98
C LEU A 350 19.90 17.53 5.57
N LYS A 351 19.31 18.50 6.27
CA LYS A 351 20.08 19.55 6.96
C LYS A 351 21.01 18.95 8.00
N ILE A 352 20.47 18.08 8.86
CA ILE A 352 21.26 17.43 9.91
C ILE A 352 22.36 16.56 9.31
N LEU A 353 22.07 15.81 8.23
CA LEU A 353 23.10 15.08 7.50
C LEU A 353 24.21 16.01 7.01
N THR A 354 23.85 17.15 6.43
CA THR A 354 24.79 18.13 5.90
C THR A 354 25.66 18.74 7.01
N ASP A 355 25.09 18.96 8.19
CA ASP A 355 25.82 19.47 9.35
C ASP A 355 26.80 18.43 9.91
N ILE A 356 26.42 17.15 9.94
CA ILE A 356 27.31 16.04 10.35
C ILE A 356 28.53 15.97 9.42
N TYR A 357 28.33 16.03 8.10
CA TYR A 357 29.44 16.02 7.13
C TYR A 357 30.36 17.25 7.28
N GLN A 358 29.81 18.41 7.63
CA GLN A 358 30.62 19.61 7.89
C GLN A 358 31.46 19.48 9.15
N GLN A 359 30.88 18.94 10.23
CA GLN A 359 31.61 18.72 11.49
C GLN A 359 32.68 17.64 11.36
N ALA A 360 32.46 16.66 10.47
CA ALA A 360 33.43 15.61 10.16
C ALA A 360 34.50 16.04 9.15
N ASP A 361 34.37 17.21 8.51
CA ASP A 361 35.42 17.73 7.62
C ASP A 361 36.63 18.10 8.48
N PRO A 362 37.80 17.44 8.32
CA PRO A 362 38.94 17.73 9.17
C PRO A 362 39.28 19.21 9.07
N ILE A 363 39.29 19.89 10.21
CA ILE A 363 39.83 21.23 10.33
C ILE A 363 41.28 21.12 9.84
N ARG A 364 41.55 21.63 8.63
CA ARG A 364 42.91 21.95 8.26
C ARG A 364 43.33 23.07 9.20
N GLU A 365 43.93 22.73 10.33
CA GLU A 365 44.95 23.61 10.85
C GLU A 365 45.93 23.83 9.71
N PRO A 366 46.26 25.07 9.34
CA PRO A 366 47.19 25.36 8.27
C PRO A 366 48.61 25.07 8.74
N HIS A 367 48.89 23.83 9.15
CA HIS A 367 50.25 23.34 9.20
C HIS A 367 50.68 23.07 7.77
N LYS A 368 51.54 23.98 7.29
CA LYS A 368 52.35 23.88 6.08
C LYS A 368 53.11 22.55 6.04
N LEU A 369 52.45 21.44 5.73
CA LEU A 369 53.13 20.21 5.34
C LEU A 369 53.31 20.28 3.84
N LYS A 370 54.52 20.71 3.46
CA LYS A 370 55.04 20.63 2.11
C LYS A 370 54.83 19.21 1.58
N ASN A 371 54.10 19.13 0.48
CA ASN A 371 54.09 18.10 -0.57
C ASN A 371 54.75 16.75 -0.25
N LYS A 372 53.92 15.71 -0.17
CA LYS A 372 54.14 14.45 -0.91
C LYS A 372 52.78 13.87 -1.31
N PRO A 373 52.58 13.45 -2.57
CA PRO A 373 51.39 12.72 -2.96
C PRO A 373 51.48 11.30 -2.39
N ALA A 374 50.67 11.00 -1.37
CA ALA A 374 50.46 9.62 -0.95
C ALA A 374 49.38 9.01 -1.84
N HIS A 375 49.78 8.10 -2.73
CA HIS A 375 48.87 7.15 -3.34
C HIS A 375 48.34 6.23 -2.23
N VAL A 376 47.07 6.36 -1.86
CA VAL A 376 46.38 5.37 -1.02
C VAL A 376 45.66 4.41 -1.94
N SER A 377 46.37 3.38 -2.36
CA SER A 377 45.80 2.11 -2.80
C SER A 377 45.55 1.25 -1.55
N GLU A 378 44.35 0.68 -1.45
CA GLU A 378 43.86 -0.21 -0.38
C GLU A 378 43.25 0.45 0.87
N ILE A 379 41.91 0.44 0.95
CA ILE A 379 41.21 0.34 2.23
C ILE A 379 41.24 -1.14 2.62
N ARG A 380 42.17 -1.53 3.50
CA ARG A 380 42.05 -2.79 4.22
C ARG A 380 40.91 -2.66 5.21
N VAL A 381 39.81 -3.35 4.92
CA VAL A 381 38.77 -3.63 5.91
C VAL A 381 39.39 -4.57 6.93
N ASN A 382 39.59 -4.10 8.15
CA ASN A 382 39.93 -4.98 9.28
C ASN A 382 38.81 -6.02 9.40
N LYS A 383 39.18 -7.29 9.23
CA LYS A 383 38.29 -8.46 9.23
C LYS A 383 37.90 -8.93 10.64
N ASP A 384 38.14 -8.12 11.67
CA ASP A 384 37.93 -8.51 13.08
C ASP A 384 36.70 -7.83 13.73
N MET A 385 35.61 -7.73 12.97
CA MET A 385 34.26 -7.64 13.55
C MET A 385 33.34 -8.57 12.77
N GLU A 386 33.50 -9.87 13.00
CA GLU A 386 32.47 -10.85 12.69
C GLU A 386 31.21 -10.51 13.51
N PHE A 387 30.20 -10.03 12.80
CA PHE A 387 28.83 -9.99 13.28
C PHE A 387 28.33 -11.44 13.41
N HIS A 388 28.27 -11.96 14.64
CA HIS A 388 27.44 -13.12 14.95
C HIS A 388 25.95 -12.74 14.88
N LEU A 389 25.36 -12.92 13.70
CA LEU A 389 23.93 -13.16 13.57
C LEU A 389 23.69 -14.66 13.79
N GLY A 390 23.48 -15.05 15.04
CA GLY A 390 23.11 -16.41 15.43
C GLY A 390 21.72 -16.42 16.08
N LYS A 391 20.82 -17.19 15.47
CA LYS A 391 19.55 -17.63 16.07
C LYS A 391 19.81 -18.41 17.36
N ASN A 392 18.78 -18.40 18.22
CA ASN A 392 18.54 -19.29 19.38
C ASN A 392 19.34 -19.01 20.67
N SER A 393 18.57 -18.56 21.66
CA SER A 393 18.62 -18.98 23.08
C SER A 393 19.96 -19.45 23.64
N THR A 394 20.60 -18.61 24.47
CA THR A 394 21.27 -19.11 25.69
C THR A 394 21.36 -17.96 26.71
N ILE A 395 20.90 -18.25 27.92
CA ILE A 395 21.11 -17.45 29.13
C ILE A 395 22.61 -17.44 29.41
N LEU A 396 23.21 -16.28 29.64
CA LEU A 396 24.52 -16.20 30.30
C LEU A 396 24.57 -15.03 31.28
N GLU A 397 24.85 -15.42 32.52
CA GLU A 397 25.11 -14.60 33.69
C GLU A 397 26.30 -13.68 33.48
N ILE A 398 26.19 -12.43 33.96
CA ILE A 398 27.33 -11.56 34.12
C ILE A 398 27.85 -11.75 35.55
N GLN A 399 28.96 -12.46 35.68
CA GLN A 399 29.82 -12.39 36.86
C GLN A 399 30.50 -11.01 36.88
N GLN A 400 30.17 -10.19 37.87
CA GLN A 400 30.96 -9.01 38.23
C GLN A 400 31.92 -9.39 39.36
N SER A 401 33.21 -9.46 39.03
CA SER A 401 34.31 -9.39 40.01
C SER A 401 34.65 -7.91 40.22
N GLY A 402 34.59 -7.44 41.48
CA GLY A 402 34.91 -6.04 41.78
C GLY A 402 34.51 -5.56 43.17
N SER A 403 35.17 -6.11 44.19
CA SER A 403 35.62 -5.43 45.41
C SER A 403 34.64 -4.59 46.25
N GLN A 404 34.21 -5.24 47.33
CA GLN A 404 33.75 -4.77 48.63
C GLN A 404 34.01 -3.29 48.99
N LYS A 405 32.93 -2.57 49.34
CA LYS A 405 32.88 -1.72 50.55
C LYS A 405 31.58 -1.98 51.30
N LYS A 406 31.74 -2.32 52.59
CA LYS A 406 30.69 -2.63 53.57
C LYS A 406 29.81 -1.40 53.82
N GLY A 407 28.50 -1.60 53.80
CA GLY A 407 27.50 -0.65 54.29
C GLY A 407 26.20 -1.38 54.57
N GLN A 408 26.06 -1.89 55.79
CA GLN A 408 24.80 -2.43 56.32
C GLN A 408 23.76 -1.31 56.35
N PHE A 409 22.52 -1.55 55.92
CA PHE A 409 21.31 -1.14 56.67
C PHE A 409 20.03 -1.76 56.08
N LYS A 410 19.44 -2.65 56.89
CA LYS A 410 18.02 -2.94 57.13
C LYS A 410 16.96 -2.59 56.05
N LYS A 411 16.37 -3.66 55.49
CA LYS A 411 14.92 -3.82 55.18
C LYS A 411 14.06 -3.59 56.46
N PRO A 412 12.70 -3.55 56.45
CA PRO A 412 11.76 -3.86 55.36
C PRO A 412 10.46 -2.98 55.31
N LEU A 413 9.56 -3.33 54.37
CA LEU A 413 8.10 -3.54 54.55
C LEU A 413 7.12 -2.71 53.68
N LYS A 414 6.17 -3.51 53.16
CA LYS A 414 4.72 -3.31 53.05
C LYS A 414 4.14 -2.58 51.83
N GLN A 415 3.72 -3.46 50.91
CA GLN A 415 2.40 -3.48 50.27
C GLN A 415 1.31 -2.70 51.04
N ASN A 416 0.52 -1.93 50.30
CA ASN A 416 -0.86 -1.61 50.68
C ASN A 416 -1.79 -1.71 49.48
N LYS A 417 -2.64 -2.74 49.53
CA LYS A 417 -3.91 -2.87 48.81
C LYS A 417 -4.97 -2.06 49.58
N LYS A 418 -5.76 -1.24 48.88
CA LYS A 418 -7.15 -0.86 49.23
C LYS A 418 -7.85 -0.59 47.89
N GLN A 419 -8.76 -1.42 47.38
CA GLN A 419 -10.14 -1.69 47.83
C GLN A 419 -10.90 -0.42 48.24
N HIS A 420 -11.71 0.09 47.31
CA HIS A 420 -12.95 0.79 47.63
C HIS A 420 -14.05 0.28 46.69
N GLN A 421 -14.89 -0.61 47.22
CA GLN A 421 -16.31 -0.69 46.91
C GLN A 421 -17.03 -0.15 48.15
N ASN A 422 -18.00 0.75 48.01
CA ASN A 422 -19.43 0.48 48.26
C ASN A 422 -20.26 1.76 48.47
N LYS A 423 -21.54 1.65 48.05
CA LYS A 423 -22.76 2.31 48.59
C LYS A 423 -22.91 3.80 48.26
N GLN A 424 -24.08 4.37 47.92
CA GLN A 424 -25.52 4.05 47.98
C GLN A 424 -26.18 4.79 46.78
N ALA A 425 -27.17 4.28 46.05
CA ALA A 425 -28.59 4.01 46.37
C ALA A 425 -29.47 5.26 46.62
N LYS A 426 -30.55 5.33 45.83
CA LYS A 426 -31.85 6.04 46.06
C LYS A 426 -31.81 7.56 45.88
N ASP A 427 -32.78 8.24 45.25
CA ASP A 427 -34.19 7.96 44.99
C ASP A 427 -34.72 8.90 43.87
N LEU A 428 -35.81 8.46 43.20
CA LEU A 428 -37.04 9.18 42.78
C LEU A 428 -36.90 10.57 42.08
N SER A 429 -37.70 10.97 41.08
CA SER A 429 -39.02 10.56 40.62
C SER A 429 -39.33 11.25 39.28
N ALA A 430 -40.28 10.66 38.55
CA ALA A 430 -41.07 11.16 37.44
C ALA A 430 -41.33 12.68 37.41
N SER A 431 -41.39 13.23 36.19
CA SER A 431 -42.54 14.01 35.68
C SER A 431 -42.38 14.32 34.18
N GLN A 432 -43.39 13.88 33.41
CA GLN A 432 -43.77 14.23 32.03
C GLN A 432 -43.02 13.57 30.86
#